data_AF-A0A951X220-F1
#
_entry.id   AF-A0A951X220-F1
#
_cell.length_a   1.000
_cell.length_b   1.000
_cell.length_c   1.000
_cell.angle_alpha   90.00
_cell.angle_beta   90.00
_cell.angle_gamma   90.00
#
_symmetry.space_group_name_H-M   'P 1'
#
loop_
_entity.id
_entity.type
_entity.pdbx_description
1 polymer ?
#
loop_
_entity_poly.entity_id
_entity_poly.type
_entity_poly.pdbx_seq_one_letter_code
_entity_poly.pdbx_strand_id
1 'polypeptide(L)' 'MPSHPRARHVAPTGYWHWTPGPWNAITDVSGVRVGHTTISFGAGRLQPGAGPARTGVTVV' A
#
# COMPACT_ATOMS: atom_id res chain seq x y z
N MET A 1 9.04 -1.96 11.96
CA MET A 1 7.67 -1.63 12.39
C MET A 1 6.99 -0.83 11.28
N PRO A 2 5.68 -1.02 11.00
CA PRO A 2 4.96 -0.18 10.05
C PRO A 2 5.04 1.29 10.47
N SER A 3 5.22 2.21 9.52
CA SER A 3 5.25 3.65 9.80
C SER A 3 3.91 4.23 10.26
N HIS A 4 2.81 3.49 10.02
CA HIS A 4 1.44 3.90 10.32
C HIS A 4 0.63 2.73 10.89
N PRO A 5 -0.44 3.01 11.68
CA PRO A 5 -1.36 1.99 12.16
C PRO A 5 -1.95 1.18 11.00
N ARG A 6 -2.06 -0.14 11.20
CA ARG A 6 -2.79 -1.06 10.31
C ARG A 6 -4.13 -1.41 10.96
N ALA A 7 -5.06 -1.97 10.20
CA ALA A 7 -6.41 -2.29 10.70
C ALA A 7 -6.41 -3.04 12.04
N ARG A 8 -5.54 -4.05 12.22
CA ARG A 8 -5.44 -4.82 13.46
C ARG A 8 -4.95 -4.03 14.69
N HIS A 9 -4.35 -2.85 14.50
CA HIS A 9 -3.92 -1.98 15.59
C HIS A 9 -5.05 -1.07 16.11
N VAL A 10 -6.15 -0.92 15.36
CA VAL A 10 -7.19 0.08 15.63
C VAL A 10 -8.62 -0.48 15.61
N ALA A 11 -8.86 -1.60 14.93
CA ALA A 11 -10.18 -2.21 14.84
C ALA A 11 -10.49 -3.09 16.06
N PRO A 12 -11.78 -3.21 16.46
CA PRO A 12 -12.19 -4.11 17.54
C PRO A 12 -11.75 -5.55 17.32
N THR A 13 -11.36 -6.21 18.39
CA THR A 13 -11.07 -7.65 18.41
C THR A 13 -12.34 -8.45 18.11
N GLY A 14 -12.25 -9.49 17.28
CA GLY A 14 -13.39 -10.36 16.89
C GLY A 14 -13.80 -10.29 15.42
N TYR A 15 -13.26 -9.34 14.65
CA TYR A 15 -13.52 -9.21 13.20
C TYR A 15 -12.71 -10.19 12.32
N TRP A 16 -11.73 -10.88 12.89
CA TRP A 16 -10.73 -11.65 12.14
C TRP A 16 -10.87 -13.15 12.40
N HIS A 17 -10.89 -13.95 11.33
CA HIS A 17 -11.04 -15.40 11.44
C HIS A 17 -9.71 -16.10 11.72
N TRP A 18 -8.58 -15.54 11.24
CA TRP A 18 -7.27 -16.18 11.31
C TRP A 18 -6.19 -15.22 11.82
N THR A 19 -5.12 -15.80 12.39
CA THR A 19 -3.89 -15.08 12.74
C THR A 19 -3.07 -14.83 11.47
N PRO A 20 -2.57 -13.59 11.24
CA PRO A 20 -1.81 -13.28 10.04
C PRO A 20 -0.38 -13.82 10.14
N GLY A 21 0.33 -13.84 9.00
CA GLY A 21 1.77 -14.05 8.98
C GLY A 21 2.53 -12.91 9.69
N PRO A 22 3.86 -13.07 9.89
CA PRO A 22 4.69 -12.11 10.63
C PRO A 22 4.62 -10.68 10.09
N TRP A 23 4.56 -10.51 8.78
CA TRP A 23 4.50 -9.19 8.13
C TRP A 23 3.08 -8.71 7.88
N ASN A 24 2.09 -9.61 7.98
CA ASN A 24 0.70 -9.38 7.59
C ASN A 24 0.65 -8.74 6.19
N ALA A 25 1.37 -9.35 5.25
CA ALA A 25 1.60 -8.88 3.90
C ALA A 25 1.79 -10.07 2.95
N ILE A 26 1.59 -9.87 1.63
CA ILE A 26 1.71 -10.95 0.64
C ILE A 26 3.11 -11.59 0.60
N THR A 27 4.14 -10.83 0.98
CA THR A 27 5.54 -11.31 1.10
C THR A 27 5.76 -12.30 2.24
N ASP A 28 4.75 -12.58 3.07
CA ASP A 28 4.78 -13.72 4.00
C ASP A 28 4.86 -15.06 3.25
N VAL A 29 4.49 -15.11 1.97
CA VAL A 29 4.67 -16.28 1.10
C VAL A 29 6.09 -16.32 0.55
N SER A 30 6.81 -17.41 0.81
CA SER A 30 8.21 -17.58 0.38
C SER A 30 8.36 -17.41 -1.14
N GLY A 31 9.35 -16.63 -1.55
CA GLY A 31 9.64 -16.32 -2.96
C GLY A 31 8.86 -15.13 -3.54
N VAL A 32 7.77 -14.69 -2.91
CA VAL A 32 7.01 -13.51 -3.36
C VAL A 32 7.76 -12.23 -3.02
N ARG A 33 7.81 -11.30 -3.97
CA ARG A 33 8.39 -9.96 -3.82
C ARG A 33 7.37 -8.93 -4.29
N VAL A 34 7.52 -7.68 -3.86
CA VAL A 34 6.66 -6.58 -4.31
C VAL A 34 7.53 -5.35 -4.56
N GLY A 35 7.36 -4.72 -5.71
CA GLY A 35 7.97 -3.45 -6.07
C GLY A 35 6.90 -2.42 -6.41
N HIS A 36 7.15 -1.14 -6.14
CA HIS A 36 6.26 -0.07 -6.59
C HIS A 36 7.06 1.15 -7.07
N THR A 37 6.44 1.93 -7.94
CA THR A 37 6.91 3.26 -8.32
C THR A 37 5.72 4.21 -8.23
N THR A 38 5.92 5.32 -7.53
CA THR A 38 4.91 6.36 -7.36
C THR A 38 5.32 7.60 -8.13
N ILE A 39 4.44 8.09 -8.99
CA ILE A 39 4.60 9.33 -9.74
C ILE A 39 3.69 10.38 -9.09
N SER A 40 4.30 11.38 -8.48
CA SER A 40 3.60 12.50 -7.84
C SER A 40 4.31 13.81 -8.14
N PHE A 41 3.76 14.60 -9.06
CA PHE A 41 4.33 15.91 -9.42
C PHE A 41 3.28 16.94 -9.81
N GLY A 42 3.68 18.21 -9.79
CA GLY A 42 2.80 19.35 -10.09
C GLY A 42 1.77 19.62 -9.01
N ALA A 43 1.11 20.77 -9.13
CA ALA A 43 0.03 21.23 -8.26
C ALA A 43 -0.95 22.13 -9.03
N GLY A 44 -2.13 22.40 -8.47
CA GLY A 44 -3.14 23.26 -9.10
C GLY A 44 -4.04 22.54 -10.11
N ARG A 45 -4.62 23.29 -11.04
CA ARG A 45 -5.64 22.79 -11.97
C ARG A 45 -5.05 21.80 -12.99
N LEU A 46 -5.81 20.77 -13.34
CA LEU A 46 -5.41 19.77 -14.33
C LEU A 46 -5.25 20.38 -15.73
N GLN A 47 -4.11 20.12 -16.36
CA GLN A 47 -3.87 20.24 -17.79
C GLN A 47 -3.65 18.82 -18.36
N PRO A 48 -4.61 18.27 -19.14
CA PRO A 48 -4.49 16.94 -19.72
C PRO A 48 -3.17 16.76 -20.49
N GLY A 49 -2.50 15.62 -20.28
CA GLY A 49 -1.18 15.32 -20.87
C GLY A 49 0.03 15.96 -20.17
N ALA A 50 -0.18 16.91 -19.25
CA ALA A 50 0.90 17.65 -18.56
C ALA A 50 0.85 17.54 -17.03
N GLY A 51 -0.31 17.32 -16.43
CA GLY A 51 -0.47 17.10 -15.00
C GLY A 51 -1.31 18.16 -14.28
N PRO A 52 -1.32 18.18 -12.93
CA PRO A 52 -0.54 17.32 -12.03
C PRO A 52 -0.87 15.83 -12.17
N ALA A 53 0.15 14.98 -11.99
CA ALA A 53 -0.01 13.53 -12.00
C ALA A 53 0.07 12.95 -10.58
N ARG A 54 -0.85 12.04 -10.27
CA ARG A 54 -0.86 11.22 -9.05
C ARG A 54 -1.17 9.79 -9.48
N THR A 55 -0.13 9.05 -9.84
CA THR A 55 -0.25 7.70 -10.42
C THR A 55 0.94 6.84 -9.99
N GLY A 56 1.01 5.61 -10.47
CA GLY A 56 2.11 4.71 -10.18
C GLY A 56 1.86 3.32 -10.73
N VAL A 57 2.79 2.43 -10.42
CA VAL A 57 2.73 1.01 -10.76
C VAL A 57 3.16 0.21 -9.54
N THR A 58 2.51 -0.93 -9.33
CA THR A 58 2.95 -1.96 -8.40
C THR A 58 3.15 -3.25 -9.19
N VAL A 59 4.27 -3.92 -8.97
CA VAL A 59 4.59 -5.24 -9.52
C VAL A 59 4.71 -6.21 -8.36
N VAL A 60 4.14 -7.40 -8.55
CA VAL A 60 4.19 -8.52 -7.62
C VAL A 60 4.83 -9.70 -8.33
#